data_AF-A0A8H8JJH3-F1
#
_entry.id   AF-A0A8H8JJH3-F1
#
_cell.length_a   1.000
_cell.length_b   1.000
_cell.length_c   1.000
_cell.angle_alpha   90.00
_cell.angle_beta   90.00
_cell.angle_gamma   90.00
#
_symmetry.space_group_name_H-M   'P 1'
#
loop_
_entity.id
_entity.type
_entity.pdbx_description
1 polymer ?
#
loop_
_entity_poly.entity_id
_entity_poly.type
_entity_poly.pdbx_seq_one_letter_code
_entity_poly.pdbx_strand_id
1 'polypeptide(L)'
;MQVISSFIKDAWRGREVVAGLFLDVKGAFPSASPTRLAHNMRMKGIPEEIVAWTERKLQGRRTLIKFDDFTSEWFDIEHGIDQGCPLSCIFYLIYNSGAVELANSDNQEMASGFVDDIALLARASGKRAAAYEL
;
A
#
# COMPACT_ATOMS: atom_id res chain seq x y z
N MET A 1 2.07 -14.23 1.61
CA MET A 1 1.44 -15.36 0.87
C MET A 1 0.93 -16.50 1.75
N GLN A 2 1.66 -16.95 2.79
CA GLN A 2 1.17 -18.02 3.69
C GLN A 2 -0.13 -17.68 4.45
N VAL A 3 -0.27 -16.43 4.91
CA VAL A 3 -1.46 -15.95 5.67
C VAL A 3 -2.75 -16.00 4.85
N ILE A 4 -2.67 -15.63 3.56
CA ILE A 4 -3.80 -15.76 2.61
C ILE A 4 -4.22 -17.21 2.46
N SER A 5 -3.24 -18.12 2.26
CA SER A 5 -3.54 -19.54 2.10
C SER A 5 -4.15 -20.16 3.35
N SER A 6 -3.70 -19.79 4.56
CA SER A 6 -4.28 -20.31 5.80
C SER A 6 -5.73 -19.87 5.98
N PHE A 7 -6.02 -18.58 5.75
CA PHE A 7 -7.39 -18.04 5.86
C PHE A 7 -8.37 -18.78 4.94
N ILE A 8 -7.98 -19.01 3.68
CA ILE A 8 -8.80 -19.72 2.71
C ILE A 8 -9.03 -21.17 3.15
N LYS A 9 -7.96 -21.87 3.55
CA LYS A 9 -8.05 -23.27 3.99
C LYS A 9 -8.91 -23.43 5.25
N ASP A 10 -8.83 -22.48 6.17
CA ASP A 10 -9.61 -22.50 7.41
C ASP A 10 -11.10 -22.23 7.15
N ALA A 11 -11.44 -21.29 6.25
CA ALA A 11 -12.80 -21.09 5.78
C ALA A 11 -13.37 -22.36 5.12
N TRP A 12 -12.62 -23.01 4.22
CA TRP A 12 -13.06 -24.22 3.55
C TRP A 12 -13.28 -25.41 4.51
N ARG A 13 -12.45 -25.55 5.55
CA ARG A 13 -12.66 -26.53 6.62
C ARG A 13 -13.99 -26.29 7.35
N GLY A 14 -14.39 -25.03 7.50
CA GLY A 14 -15.69 -24.61 8.05
C GLY A 14 -16.87 -24.73 7.07
N ARG A 15 -16.65 -25.22 5.84
CA ARG A 15 -17.64 -25.22 4.73
C ARG A 15 -18.12 -23.82 4.36
N GLU A 16 -17.27 -22.83 4.57
CA GLU A 16 -17.50 -21.44 4.18
C GLU A 16 -16.95 -21.17 2.77
N VAL A 17 -17.37 -20.04 2.21
CA VAL A 17 -16.88 -19.52 0.93
C VAL A 17 -16.04 -18.27 1.18
N VAL A 18 -15.06 -18.02 0.32
CA VAL A 18 -14.17 -16.84 0.42
C VAL A 18 -14.29 -16.03 -0.85
N ALA A 19 -14.51 -14.72 -0.71
CA ALA A 19 -14.34 -13.74 -1.78
C ALA A 19 -13.03 -12.99 -1.55
N GLY A 20 -12.28 -12.73 -2.62
CA GLY A 20 -11.02 -12.01 -2.57
C GLY A 20 -10.99 -10.86 -3.58
N LEU A 21 -10.51 -9.71 -3.14
CA LEU A 21 -10.20 -8.54 -3.96
C LEU A 21 -8.69 -8.31 -3.92
N PHE A 22 -8.05 -8.37 -5.08
CA PHE A 22 -6.62 -8.12 -5.24
C PHE A 22 -6.44 -6.79 -5.99
N LEU A 23 -5.67 -5.88 -5.40
CA LEU A 23 -5.41 -4.54 -5.91
C LEU A 23 -3.93 -4.38 -6.15
N ASP A 24 -3.58 -3.89 -7.33
CA ASP A 24 -2.22 -3.52 -7.74
C ASP A 24 -2.17 -2.01 -7.95
N VAL A 25 -1.31 -1.31 -7.19
CA VAL A 25 -1.17 0.15 -7.29
C VAL A 25 -0.15 0.51 -8.35
N LYS A 26 -0.65 0.89 -9.53
CA LYS A 26 0.19 1.41 -10.62
C LYS A 26 1.05 2.59 -10.15
N GLY A 27 2.36 2.46 -10.29
CA GLY A 27 3.29 3.56 -10.02
C GLY A 27 3.33 3.97 -8.55
N ALA A 28 3.25 3.00 -7.64
CA ALA A 28 3.26 3.16 -6.18
C ALA A 28 4.03 4.38 -5.64
N PHE A 29 5.35 4.42 -5.82
CA PHE A 29 6.18 5.49 -5.24
C PHE A 29 5.93 6.85 -5.91
N PRO A 30 5.95 7.00 -7.24
CA PRO A 30 5.59 8.24 -7.93
C PRO A 30 4.18 8.77 -7.61
N SER A 31 3.23 7.87 -7.30
CA SER A 31 1.84 8.23 -7.04
C SER A 31 1.53 8.55 -5.58
N ALA A 32 2.45 8.28 -4.65
CA ALA A 32 2.24 8.55 -3.23
C ALA A 32 2.23 10.05 -2.93
N SER A 33 1.12 10.57 -2.38
CA SER A 33 1.00 11.98 -1.99
C SER A 33 1.80 12.26 -0.70
N PRO A 34 2.78 13.20 -0.71
CA PRO A 34 3.51 13.59 0.50
C PRO A 34 2.60 14.12 1.62
N THR A 35 1.56 14.88 1.26
CA THR A 35 0.58 15.42 2.21
C THR A 35 -0.22 14.31 2.89
N ARG A 36 -0.67 13.30 2.13
CA ARG A 36 -1.39 12.15 2.69
C ARG A 36 -0.46 11.29 3.54
N LEU A 37 0.79 11.09 3.12
CA LEU A 37 1.80 10.41 3.94
C LEU A 37 1.96 11.11 5.29
N ALA A 38 2.17 12.43 5.30
CA ALA A 38 2.32 13.19 6.54
C ALA A 38 1.08 13.11 7.44
N HIS A 39 -0.12 13.16 6.85
CA HIS A 39 -1.37 12.92 7.58
C HIS A 39 -1.40 11.53 8.23
N ASN A 40 -1.07 10.47 7.48
CA ASN A 40 -1.04 9.11 8.01
C ASN A 40 0.02 8.94 9.11
N MET A 41 1.18 9.58 8.97
CA MET A 41 2.23 9.57 10.00
C MET A 41 1.72 10.19 11.31
N ARG A 42 1.03 11.34 11.25
CA ARG A 42 0.41 11.99 12.41
C ARG A 42 -0.67 11.10 13.04
N MET A 43 -1.53 10.48 12.22
CA MET A 43 -2.56 9.55 12.70
C MET A 43 -1.98 8.33 13.43
N LYS A 44 -0.76 7.90 13.07
CA LYS A 44 -0.04 6.82 13.74
C LYS A 44 0.76 7.25 14.97
N GLY A 45 0.68 8.52 15.38
CA GLY A 45 1.39 9.04 16.54
C GLY A 45 2.90 9.19 16.35
N ILE A 46 3.37 9.28 15.10
CA ILE A 46 4.79 9.56 14.83
C ILE A 46 5.10 11.00 15.30
N PRO A 47 6.20 11.22 16.05
CA PRO A 47 6.59 12.55 16.53
C PRO A 47 6.63 13.61 15.44
N GLU A 48 6.13 14.81 15.73
CA GLU A 48 5.98 15.90 14.76
C GLU A 48 7.33 16.32 14.17
N GLU A 49 8.44 16.18 14.89
CA GLU A 49 9.78 16.46 14.38
C GLU A 49 10.13 15.56 13.19
N ILE A 50 9.70 14.29 13.22
CA ILE A 50 9.91 13.32 12.14
C ILE A 50 8.96 13.61 10.97
N VAL A 51 7.72 13.99 11.26
CA VAL A 51 6.74 14.38 10.23
C VAL A 51 7.21 15.63 9.49
N ALA A 52 7.60 16.68 10.20
CA ALA A 52 8.12 17.92 9.63
C ALA A 52 9.43 17.72 8.87
N TRP A 53 10.29 16.79 9.31
CA TRP A 53 11.46 16.39 8.54
C TRP A 53 11.07 15.69 7.22
N THR A 54 10.07 14.80 7.26
CA THR A 54 9.57 14.08 6.08
C THR A 54 8.93 15.03 5.06
N GLU A 55 8.11 15.98 5.52
CA GLU A 55 7.52 17.02 4.67
C GLU A 55 8.61 17.85 3.99
N ARG A 56 9.61 18.32 4.75
CA ARG A 56 10.75 19.06 4.18
C ARG A 56 11.56 18.23 3.19
N LYS A 57 11.76 16.93 3.46
CA LYS A 57 12.47 16.03 2.55
C LYS A 57 11.76 15.89 1.20
N LEU A 58 10.43 15.89 1.19
CA LEU A 58 9.62 15.65 0.00
C LEU A 58 9.15 16.95 -0.70
N GLN A 59 9.43 18.11 -0.12
CA GLN A 59 9.05 19.41 -0.66
C GLN A 59 10.13 20.01 -1.58
N GLY A 60 9.71 20.70 -2.65
CA GLY A 60 10.61 21.50 -3.49
C GLY A 60 11.67 20.70 -4.24
N ARG A 61 11.42 19.40 -4.45
CA ARG A 61 12.34 18.52 -5.17
C ARG A 61 12.36 18.87 -6.65
N ARG A 62 13.55 18.85 -7.24
CA ARG A 62 13.77 18.99 -8.68
C ARG A 62 14.65 17.85 -9.15
N THR A 63 14.46 17.42 -10.39
CA THR A 63 15.30 16.40 -11.01
C THR A 63 15.52 16.70 -12.48
N LEU A 64 16.44 15.96 -13.09
CA LEU A 64 16.64 15.92 -14.52
C LEU A 64 16.86 14.47 -14.94
N ILE A 65 16.66 14.17 -16.21
CA ILE A 65 16.89 12.86 -16.79
C ILE A 65 18.23 12.90 -17.51
N LYS A 66 19.11 11.94 -17.23
CA LYS A 66 20.38 11.78 -17.93
C LYS A 66 20.44 10.37 -18.54
N PHE A 67 20.70 10.31 -19.84
CA PHE A 67 20.81 9.07 -20.60
C PHE A 67 21.86 9.25 -21.70
N ASP A 68 22.92 8.44 -21.70
CA ASP A 68 24.08 8.58 -22.59
C ASP A 68 24.64 10.01 -22.66
N ASP A 69 24.54 10.65 -23.83
CA ASP A 69 24.94 12.03 -24.11
C ASP A 69 23.81 13.05 -23.95
N PHE A 70 22.59 12.59 -23.64
CA PHE A 70 21.44 13.44 -23.38
C PHE A 70 21.30 13.78 -21.88
N THR A 71 21.03 15.06 -21.60
CA THR A 71 20.64 15.56 -20.28
C THR A 71 19.46 16.50 -20.46
N SER A 72 18.35 16.24 -19.78
CA SER A 72 17.19 17.12 -19.80
C SER A 72 17.43 18.40 -18.99
N GLU A 73 16.58 19.39 -19.21
CA GLU A 73 16.43 20.51 -18.27
C GLU A 73 15.93 20.02 -16.91
N TRP A 74 16.18 20.82 -15.87
CA TRP A 74 15.62 20.61 -14.54
C TRP A 74 14.10 20.80 -14.54
N PHE A 75 13.38 19.85 -13.96
CA PHE A 75 11.94 19.94 -13.73
C PHE A 75 11.58 19.60 -12.29
N ASP A 76 10.43 20.10 -11.86
CA ASP A 76 9.96 19.97 -10.48
C ASP A 76 9.25 18.63 -10.27
N ILE A 77 9.44 18.04 -9.09
CA ILE A 77 8.74 16.83 -8.65
C ILE A 77 7.63 17.26 -7.69
N GLU A 78 6.40 17.31 -8.21
CA GLU A 78 5.23 17.73 -7.44
C GLU A 78 4.66 16.62 -6.55
N HIS A 79 4.84 15.36 -6.96
CA HIS A 79 4.21 14.19 -6.33
C HIS A 79 5.20 13.04 -6.16
N GLY A 80 4.82 12.08 -5.32
CA GLY A 80 5.56 10.84 -5.13
C GLY A 80 6.61 10.90 -4.04
N ILE A 81 7.08 9.73 -3.65
CA ILE A 81 8.24 9.53 -2.78
C ILE A 81 9.45 9.08 -3.61
N ASP A 82 10.66 9.35 -3.13
CA ASP A 82 11.88 9.17 -3.93
C ASP A 82 12.15 7.69 -4.22
N GLN A 83 12.20 7.30 -5.49
CA GLN A 83 12.65 5.96 -5.87
C GLN A 83 14.17 5.82 -5.58
N GLY A 84 14.58 4.64 -5.10
CA GLY A 84 15.97 4.37 -4.73
C GLY A 84 16.38 4.87 -3.34
N CYS A 85 15.53 5.63 -2.65
CA CYS A 85 15.76 5.99 -1.25
C CYS A 85 15.28 4.86 -0.32
N PRO A 86 16.12 4.31 0.58
CA PRO A 86 15.70 3.25 1.51
C PRO A 86 14.52 3.64 2.41
N LEU A 87 14.41 4.92 2.78
CA LEU A 87 13.31 5.42 3.60
C LEU A 87 11.97 5.43 2.86
N SER A 88 11.98 5.49 1.52
CA SER A 88 10.74 5.49 0.74
C SER A 88 9.95 4.19 0.90
N CYS A 89 10.63 3.05 1.11
CA CYS A 89 9.93 1.80 1.43
C CYS A 89 9.15 1.91 2.75
N ILE A 90 9.75 2.52 3.78
CA ILE A 90 9.10 2.74 5.08
C ILE A 90 7.94 3.73 4.94
N PHE A 91 8.15 4.83 4.22
CA PHE A 91 7.09 5.79 3.92
C PHE A 91 5.92 5.14 3.18
N TYR A 92 6.18 4.26 2.21
CA TYR A 92 5.12 3.60 1.48
C TYR A 92 4.32 2.63 2.36
N LEU A 93 4.96 1.92 3.29
CA LEU A 93 4.26 1.08 4.27
C LEU A 93 3.29 1.91 5.13
N ILE A 94 3.70 3.10 5.57
CA ILE A 94 2.85 4.02 6.34
C ILE A 94 1.74 4.62 5.47
N TYR A 95 2.05 4.93 4.22
CA TYR A 95 1.09 5.45 3.25
C TYR A 95 -0.02 4.43 2.98
N ASN A 96 0.36 3.16 2.77
CA ASN A 96 -0.55 2.11 2.36
C ASN A 96 -1.26 1.39 3.52
N SER A 97 -0.81 1.59 4.77
CA SER A 97 -1.32 0.84 5.93
C SER A 97 -2.84 0.95 6.10
N GLY A 98 -3.42 2.12 5.79
CA GLY A 98 -4.85 2.35 5.94
C GLY A 98 -5.70 1.37 5.12
N ALA A 99 -5.22 0.94 3.94
CA ALA A 99 -5.92 -0.05 3.13
C ALA A 99 -5.92 -1.45 3.77
N VAL A 100 -4.86 -1.81 4.48
CA VAL A 100 -4.77 -3.09 5.22
C VAL A 100 -5.57 -3.03 6.52
N GLU A 101 -5.63 -1.86 7.15
CA GLU A 101 -6.38 -1.64 8.39
C GLU A 101 -7.92 -1.60 8.19
N LEU A 102 -8.39 -1.56 6.93
CA LEU A 102 -9.84 -1.60 6.62
C LEU A 102 -10.49 -2.95 6.96
N ALA A 103 -9.76 -4.06 6.88
CA ALA A 103 -10.34 -5.37 7.14
C ALA A 103 -10.60 -5.57 8.63
N ASN A 104 -11.81 -6.02 8.95
CA ASN A 104 -12.21 -6.32 10.32
C ASN A 104 -12.32 -7.83 10.56
N SER A 105 -11.46 -8.36 11.44
CA SER A 105 -11.48 -9.77 11.82
C SER A 105 -12.79 -10.21 12.46
N ASP A 106 -13.48 -9.31 13.18
CA ASP A 106 -14.78 -9.59 13.80
C ASP A 106 -15.85 -9.86 12.73
N ASN A 107 -15.71 -9.20 11.57
CA ASN A 107 -16.57 -9.37 10.40
C ASN A 107 -16.13 -10.53 9.49
N GLN A 108 -15.19 -11.37 9.93
CA GLN A 108 -14.63 -12.46 9.12
C GLN A 108 -13.91 -11.96 7.85
N GLU A 109 -13.25 -10.81 7.96
CA GLU A 109 -12.45 -10.21 6.91
C GLU A 109 -10.95 -10.30 7.25
N MET A 110 -10.11 -10.26 6.22
CA MET A 110 -8.67 -10.21 6.35
C MET A 110 -8.07 -9.35 5.24
N ALA A 111 -7.08 -8.54 5.58
CA ALA A 111 -6.24 -7.85 4.61
C ALA A 111 -4.79 -8.30 4.71
N SER A 112 -4.08 -8.29 3.59
CA SER A 112 -2.64 -8.47 3.53
C SER A 112 -2.06 -7.57 2.46
N GLY A 113 -1.06 -6.77 2.81
CA GLY A 113 -0.33 -5.92 1.86
C GLY A 113 1.10 -6.40 1.64
N PHE A 114 1.61 -6.22 0.42
CA PHE A 114 3.03 -6.32 0.08
C PHE A 114 3.41 -5.16 -0.83
N VAL A 115 4.00 -4.12 -0.25
CA VAL A 115 4.28 -2.85 -0.97
C VAL A 115 3.01 -2.36 -1.69
N ASP A 116 2.94 -2.51 -3.00
CA ASP A 116 1.89 -2.08 -3.93
C ASP A 116 0.74 -3.08 -4.11
N ASP A 117 0.96 -4.35 -3.77
CA ASP A 117 -0.08 -5.37 -3.77
C ASP A 117 -0.91 -5.31 -2.47
N ILE A 118 -2.23 -5.32 -2.60
CA ILE A 118 -3.16 -5.50 -1.47
C ILE A 118 -4.13 -6.62 -1.80
N ALA A 119 -4.29 -7.55 -0.86
CA ALA A 119 -5.35 -8.55 -0.88
C ALA A 119 -6.33 -8.27 0.26
N LEU A 120 -7.62 -8.15 -0.06
CA LEU A 120 -8.73 -8.09 0.88
C LEU A 120 -9.58 -9.35 0.70
N LEU A 121 -9.85 -10.06 1.79
CA LEU A 121 -10.55 -11.33 1.79
C LEU A 121 -11.71 -11.25 2.78
N ALA A 122 -12.86 -11.78 2.40
CA ALA A 122 -14.00 -11.93 3.29
C ALA A 122 -14.52 -13.37 3.18
N ARG A 123 -14.87 -13.98 4.31
CA ARG A 123 -15.48 -15.30 4.34
C ARG A 123 -16.90 -15.25 4.87
N ALA A 124 -17.76 -16.11 4.34
CA ALA A 124 -19.16 -16.20 4.77
C ALA A 124 -19.68 -17.64 4.67
N SER A 125 -20.68 -17.95 5.49
CA SER A 125 -21.41 -19.21 5.40
C SER A 125 -22.26 -19.24 4.12
N GLY A 126 -21.78 -19.94 3.09
CA GLY A 126 -22.45 -20.05 1.80
C GLY A 126 -22.93 -21.46 1.49
N LYS A 127 -24.14 -21.61 0.95
CA LYS A 127 -24.50 -22.83 0.21
C LYS A 127 -23.76 -22.80 -1.14
N ARG A 128 -22.58 -23.44 -1.21
CA ARG A 128 -21.74 -23.64 -2.42
C ARG A 128 -21.59 -22.39 -3.31
N ALA A 129 -20.54 -21.60 -3.10
CA ALA A 129 -20.04 -20.71 -4.14
C ALA A 129 -19.08 -21.52 -5.04
N ALA A 130 -19.42 -21.62 -6.33
CA ALA A 130 -18.52 -22.07 -7.36
C ALA A 130 -17.40 -21.04 -7.52
N ALA A 131 -16.15 -21.51 -7.52
CA ALA A 131 -15.01 -20.70 -7.90
C ALA A 131 -15.22 -20.23 -9.34
N TYR A 132 -15.34 -18.92 -9.54
CA TYR A 132 -15.11 -18.32 -10.84
C TYR A 132 -13.69 -17.77 -10.81
N GLU A 133 -12.80 -18.39 -11.58
CA GLU A 133 -11.51 -17.83 -11.94
C GLU A 133 -11.76 -16.62 -12.86
N LEU A 134 -11.07 -15.51 -12.59
CA LEU A 134 -10.98 -14.35 -13.47
C LEU A 134 -9.94 -14.60 -14.57
#